data_AF-A0A8X6LLN5-F1
#
_entry.id   AF-A0A8X6LLN5-F1
#
_cell.length_a   1.000
_cell.length_b   1.000
_cell.length_c   1.000
_cell.angle_alpha   90.00
_cell.angle_beta   90.00
_cell.angle_gamma   90.00
#
_symmetry.space_group_name_H-M   'P 1'
#
loop_
_entity.id
_entity.type
_entity.pdbx_description
1 polymer ?
#
loop_
_entity_poly.entity_id
_entity_poly.type
_entity_poly.pdbx_seq_one_letter_code
_entity_poly.pdbx_strand_id
1 'polypeptide(L)'
;MNPIPERKPEIIRMKDLIINTVNLIKSELELKNLWKVISDPAVKAFYASHKILWKFIVERAAWWGGFYERLIRTVKLALQKAVGKTTLSRDELETLLIEIEGVVNSRPLTNIFADLNEPEPLTPSHMILGRRVNSLPSARLNILILT
;
A
#
# COMPACT_ATOMS: atom_id res chain seq x y z
N MET A 1 -25.93 14.03 -28.45
CA MET A 1 -25.26 13.42 -27.28
C MET A 1 -24.16 12.53 -27.84
N ASN A 2 -22.89 12.90 -27.68
CA ASN A 2 -21.80 12.08 -28.22
C ASN A 2 -21.68 10.78 -27.41
N PRO A 3 -21.44 9.62 -28.04
CA PRO A 3 -21.23 8.37 -27.31
C PRO A 3 -20.01 8.53 -26.40
N ILE A 4 -20.14 8.14 -25.14
CA ILE A 4 -19.01 8.06 -24.22
C ILE A 4 -18.07 6.99 -24.78
N PRO A 5 -16.78 7.31 -25.03
CA PRO A 5 -15.87 6.32 -25.58
C PRO A 5 -15.74 5.15 -24.60
N GLU A 6 -16.09 3.95 -25.07
CA GLU A 6 -15.86 2.71 -24.32
C GLU A 6 -14.36 2.59 -24.02
N ARG A 7 -14.01 2.71 -22.73
CA ARG A 7 -12.66 2.44 -22.24
C ARG A 7 -12.39 0.95 -22.45
N LYS A 8 -11.48 0.61 -23.35
CA LYS A 8 -11.00 -0.77 -23.48
C LYS A 8 -10.53 -1.27 -22.11
N PRO A 9 -10.90 -2.49 -21.68
CA PRO A 9 -10.47 -3.02 -20.40
C PRO A 9 -8.93 -3.10 -20.39
N GLU A 10 -8.30 -2.33 -19.50
CA GLU A 10 -6.86 -2.44 -19.25
C GLU A 10 -6.63 -3.77 -18.53
N ILE A 11 -6.20 -4.79 -19.29
CA ILE A 11 -5.86 -6.10 -18.74
C ILE A 11 -4.48 -5.98 -18.10
N ILE A 12 -4.44 -6.02 -16.77
CA ILE A 12 -3.20 -5.93 -16.01
C ILE A 12 -2.67 -7.34 -15.79
N ARG A 13 -1.53 -7.68 -16.40
CA ARG A 13 -0.90 -9.00 -16.20
C ARG A 13 -0.01 -8.96 -14.96
N MET A 14 0.05 -10.09 -14.24
CA MET A 14 0.87 -10.24 -13.05
C MET A 14 2.35 -9.85 -13.24
N LYS A 15 2.91 -10.15 -14.43
CA LYS A 15 4.28 -9.78 -14.81
C LYS A 15 4.52 -8.27 -14.88
N ASP A 16 3.46 -7.49 -15.13
CA ASP A 16 3.52 -6.02 -15.23
C ASP A 16 3.43 -5.38 -13.83
N LEU A 17 2.92 -6.10 -12.82
CA LEU A 17 2.91 -5.66 -11.41
C LEU A 17 4.23 -5.93 -10.68
N ILE A 18 5.09 -6.79 -11.22
CA ILE A 18 6.34 -7.17 -10.56
C ILE A 18 7.44 -6.18 -10.96
N ILE A 19 7.74 -5.23 -10.08
CA ILE A 19 8.98 -4.47 -10.17
C ILE A 19 10.16 -5.44 -10.04
N ASN A 20 10.88 -5.69 -11.14
CA ASN A 20 12.14 -6.42 -11.20
C ASN A 20 13.25 -5.50 -11.73
N THR A 21 14.51 -5.83 -11.49
CA THR A 21 15.72 -5.00 -11.71
C THR A 21 15.90 -4.42 -13.13
N VAL A 22 15.29 -4.98 -14.17
CA VAL A 22 15.24 -4.36 -15.52
C VAL A 22 14.40 -3.06 -15.52
N ASN A 23 13.48 -2.93 -14.57
CA ASN A 23 12.71 -1.70 -14.34
C ASN A 23 13.54 -0.59 -13.73
N LEU A 24 14.84 -0.71 -13.46
CA LEU A 24 15.63 0.42 -12.98
C LEU A 24 15.72 1.56 -14.02
N ILE A 25 15.81 1.24 -15.31
CA ILE A 25 15.84 2.25 -16.39
C ILE A 25 14.45 2.89 -16.58
N LYS A 26 13.37 2.11 -16.53
CA LYS A 26 11.99 2.65 -16.47
C LYS A 26 11.73 3.43 -15.18
N SER A 27 12.30 3.00 -14.07
CA SER A 27 12.20 3.66 -12.77
C SER A 27 12.90 5.01 -12.79
N GLU A 28 13.94 5.22 -13.59
CA GLU A 28 14.54 6.56 -13.73
C GLU A 28 13.56 7.54 -14.38
N LEU A 29 12.85 7.11 -15.44
CA LEU A 29 11.81 7.93 -16.06
C LEU A 29 10.63 8.17 -15.10
N GLU A 30 10.17 7.12 -14.41
CA GLU A 30 9.09 7.23 -13.42
C GLU A 30 9.50 8.08 -12.22
N LEU A 31 10.75 7.97 -11.75
CA LEU A 31 11.33 8.81 -10.69
C LEU A 31 11.43 10.26 -11.14
N LYS A 32 11.82 10.52 -12.39
CA LYS A 32 11.81 11.87 -12.97
C LYS A 32 10.39 12.44 -13.05
N ASN A 33 9.40 11.63 -13.44
CA ASN A 33 8.01 12.04 -13.49
C ASN A 33 7.43 12.28 -12.09
N LEU A 34 7.68 11.39 -11.14
CA LEU A 34 7.33 11.57 -9.73
C LEU A 34 8.00 12.82 -9.15
N TRP A 35 9.27 13.06 -9.47
CA TRP A 35 9.97 14.25 -9.02
C TRP A 35 9.34 15.52 -9.56
N LYS A 36 8.89 15.53 -10.82
CA LYS A 36 8.12 16.65 -11.39
C LYS A 36 6.83 16.90 -10.61
N VAL A 37 6.06 15.84 -10.34
CA VAL A 37 4.81 15.93 -9.58
C VAL A 37 5.05 16.42 -8.15
N ILE A 38 6.02 15.84 -7.44
CA ILE A 38 6.38 16.23 -6.07
C ILE A 38 6.96 17.65 -6.03
N SER A 39 7.60 18.09 -7.12
CA SER A 39 8.14 19.44 -7.24
C SER A 39 7.11 20.50 -7.59
N ASP A 40 5.88 20.10 -7.96
CA ASP A 40 4.80 21.01 -8.31
C ASP A 40 4.46 21.94 -7.13
N PRO A 41 4.27 23.25 -7.36
CA PRO A 41 3.98 24.21 -6.30
C PRO A 41 2.74 23.86 -5.46
N ALA A 42 1.68 23.32 -6.07
CA ALA A 42 0.46 22.95 -5.36
C ALA A 42 0.72 21.76 -4.42
N VAL A 43 1.49 20.78 -4.89
CA VAL A 43 1.89 19.61 -4.11
C VAL A 43 2.84 19.99 -2.96
N LYS A 44 3.78 20.91 -3.20
CA LYS A 44 4.63 21.46 -2.14
C LYS A 44 3.84 22.23 -1.08
N ALA A 45 2.87 23.04 -1.48
CA ALA A 45 2.00 23.76 -0.54
C ALA A 45 1.16 22.79 0.29
N PHE A 46 0.70 21.68 -0.30
CA PHE A 46 -0.02 20.62 0.39
C PHE A 46 0.85 19.99 1.49
N TYR A 47 2.05 19.49 1.18
CA TYR A 47 2.89 18.86 2.20
C TYR A 47 3.38 19.88 3.26
N ALA A 48 3.64 21.13 2.87
CA ALA A 48 4.02 22.18 3.82
C ALA A 48 2.90 22.51 4.83
N SER A 49 1.65 22.64 4.36
CA SER A 49 0.49 22.89 5.23
C SER A 49 0.20 21.72 6.19
N HIS A 50 0.46 20.49 5.77
CA HIS A 50 0.27 19.27 6.57
C HIS A 50 1.50 18.90 7.41
N LYS A 51 2.55 19.74 7.44
CA LYS A 51 3.82 19.48 8.16
C LYS A 51 4.49 18.16 7.74
N ILE A 52 4.30 17.75 6.49
CA ILE A 52 4.88 16.54 5.92
C ILE A 52 6.29 16.89 5.40
N LEU A 53 7.30 16.22 5.93
CA LEU A 53 8.69 16.39 5.54
C LEU A 53 9.12 15.25 4.61
N TRP A 54 9.42 15.59 3.35
CA TRP A 54 9.99 14.63 2.41
C TRP A 54 11.50 14.48 2.64
N LYS A 55 11.97 13.25 2.85
CA LYS A 55 13.39 12.93 3.03
C LYS A 55 13.77 11.73 2.17
N PHE A 56 14.82 11.87 1.38
CA PHE A 56 15.41 10.73 0.67
C PHE A 56 16.28 9.91 1.61
N ILE A 57 16.34 8.61 1.35
CA ILE A 57 17.29 7.71 2.01
C ILE A 57 18.70 8.12 1.57
N VAL A 58 19.65 8.08 2.50
CA VAL A 58 21.07 8.40 2.22
C VAL A 58 21.62 7.43 1.16
N GLU A 59 22.35 7.97 0.19
CA GLU A 59 23.02 7.15 -0.83
C GLU A 59 23.92 6.10 -0.18
N ARG A 60 23.92 4.87 -0.72
CA ARG A 60 24.68 3.71 -0.22
C ARG A 60 24.25 3.15 1.14
N ALA A 61 23.20 3.68 1.77
CA ALA A 61 22.65 3.16 3.01
C ALA A 61 21.53 2.13 2.76
N ALA A 62 21.84 1.03 2.05
CA ALA A 62 20.85 0.04 1.60
C ALA A 62 19.98 -0.55 2.74
N TRP A 63 20.51 -0.63 3.96
CA TRP A 63 19.78 -1.13 5.12
C TRP A 63 18.58 -0.26 5.53
N TRP A 64 18.59 1.05 5.23
CA TRP A 64 17.45 1.94 5.49
C TRP A 64 16.23 1.58 4.63
N GLY A 65 16.45 1.04 3.43
CA GLY A 65 15.40 0.59 2.53
C GLY A 65 14.84 -0.80 2.87
N GLY A 66 15.59 -1.61 3.63
CA GLY A 66 15.30 -3.03 3.81
C GLY A 66 13.94 -3.33 4.46
N PHE A 67 13.43 -2.43 5.32
CA PHE A 67 12.07 -2.57 5.87
C PHE A 67 11.01 -2.48 4.76
N TYR A 68 11.09 -1.45 3.91
CA TYR A 68 10.16 -1.25 2.81
C TYR A 68 10.24 -2.39 1.80
N GLU A 69 11.44 -2.89 1.49
CA GLU A 69 11.63 -4.03 0.60
C GLU A 69 10.95 -5.30 1.13
N ARG A 70 11.07 -5.58 2.44
CA ARG A 70 10.38 -6.71 3.08
C ARG A 70 8.86 -6.55 3.06
N LEU A 71 8.37 -5.32 3.27
CA LEU A 71 6.94 -5.03 3.18
C LEU A 71 6.42 -5.23 1.75
N ILE A 72 7.12 -4.68 0.75
CA ILE A 72 6.82 -4.87 -0.68
C ILE A 72 6.82 -6.36 -1.02
N ARG A 73 7.81 -7.12 -0.53
CA ARG A 73 7.86 -8.57 -0.72
C ARG A 73 6.63 -9.27 -0.14
N THR A 74 6.20 -8.87 1.06
CA THR A 74 5.01 -9.45 1.72
C THR A 74 3.75 -9.23 0.89
N VAL A 75 3.53 -8.01 0.41
CA VAL A 75 2.38 -7.66 -0.44
C VAL A 75 2.45 -8.40 -1.78
N LYS A 76 3.62 -8.42 -2.44
CA LYS A 76 3.82 -9.14 -3.71
C LYS A 76 3.52 -10.64 -3.57
N LEU A 77 3.96 -11.26 -2.48
CA LEU A 77 3.70 -12.68 -2.23
C LEU A 77 2.22 -12.96 -2.00
N ALA A 78 1.53 -12.10 -1.24
CA ALA A 78 0.08 -12.21 -1.04
C ALA A 78 -0.67 -12.10 -2.38
N LEU A 79 -0.30 -11.10 -3.20
CA LEU A 79 -0.89 -10.90 -4.51
C LEU A 79 -0.61 -12.08 -5.45
N GLN A 80 0.63 -12.59 -5.50
CA GLN A 80 0.96 -13.76 -6.33
C GLN A 80 0.15 -14.99 -5.95
N LYS A 81 -0.06 -15.21 -4.66
CA LYS A 81 -0.87 -16.34 -4.16
C LYS A 81 -2.35 -16.17 -4.47
N ALA A 82 -2.88 -14.95 -4.39
CA ALA A 82 -4.29 -14.68 -4.63
C ALA A 82 -4.64 -14.70 -6.14
N VAL A 83 -3.81 -14.11 -6.99
CA VAL A 83 -4.03 -14.05 -8.45
C VAL A 83 -3.70 -15.38 -9.14
N GLY A 84 -2.62 -16.04 -8.73
CA GLY A 84 -2.16 -17.27 -9.38
C GLY A 84 -1.80 -17.05 -10.86
N LYS A 85 -2.53 -17.69 -11.78
CA LYS A 85 -2.30 -17.63 -13.24
C LYS A 85 -3.34 -16.79 -14.00
N THR A 86 -4.30 -16.20 -13.29
CA THR A 86 -5.38 -15.42 -13.93
C THR A 86 -4.95 -13.99 -14.21
N THR A 87 -5.72 -13.31 -15.05
CA THR A 87 -5.59 -11.86 -15.28
C THR A 87 -6.78 -11.18 -14.64
N LEU A 88 -6.53 -10.05 -13.97
CA LEU A 88 -7.56 -9.25 -13.32
C LEU A 88 -7.85 -7.99 -14.13
N SER A 89 -9.10 -7.56 -14.09
CA SER A 89 -9.48 -6.19 -14.41
C SER A 89 -8.98 -5.21 -13.34
N ARG A 90 -9.08 -3.91 -13.63
CA ARG A 90 -8.70 -2.84 -12.70
C ARG A 90 -9.48 -2.93 -11.39
N ASP A 91 -10.79 -3.11 -11.46
CA ASP A 91 -11.68 -3.08 -10.30
C ASP A 91 -11.46 -4.33 -9.41
N GLU A 92 -11.20 -5.48 -10.05
CA GLU A 92 -10.83 -6.71 -9.34
C GLU A 92 -9.47 -6.58 -8.65
N LEU A 93 -8.50 -5.95 -9.31
CA LEU A 93 -7.19 -5.69 -8.71
C LEU A 93 -7.31 -4.73 -7.52
N GLU A 94 -8.10 -3.67 -7.63
CA GLU A 94 -8.33 -2.72 -6.54
C GLU A 94 -8.95 -3.41 -5.32
N THR A 95 -10.01 -4.20 -5.55
CA THR A 95 -10.66 -4.98 -4.50
C THR A 95 -9.67 -5.94 -3.83
N LEU A 96 -8.89 -6.66 -4.62
CA LEU A 96 -7.90 -7.59 -4.11
C LEU A 96 -6.80 -6.89 -3.30
N LEU A 97 -6.37 -5.69 -3.70
CA LEU A 97 -5.39 -4.92 -2.94
C LEU A 97 -5.93 -4.48 -1.58
N ILE A 98 -7.21 -4.10 -1.49
CA ILE A 98 -7.88 -3.77 -0.23
C ILE A 98 -7.92 -5.01 0.69
N GLU A 99 -8.24 -6.18 0.15
CA GLU A 99 -8.22 -7.43 0.93
C GLU A 99 -6.82 -7.77 1.45
N ILE A 100 -5.81 -7.64 0.59
CA ILE A 100 -4.41 -7.87 0.96
C ILE A 100 -3.96 -6.87 2.04
N GLU A 101 -4.35 -5.61 1.93
CA GLU A 101 -4.09 -4.60 2.97
C GLU A 101 -4.67 -5.04 4.31
N GLY A 102 -5.94 -5.46 4.32
CA GLY A 102 -6.62 -5.98 5.51
C GLY A 102 -5.88 -7.16 6.15
N VAL A 103 -5.41 -8.11 5.32
CA VAL A 103 -4.61 -9.27 5.78
C VAL A 103 -3.27 -8.83 6.36
N VAL A 104 -2.54 -7.94 5.69
CA VAL A 104 -1.23 -7.46 6.15
C VAL A 104 -1.37 -6.70 7.47
N ASN A 105 -2.39 -5.85 7.60
CA ASN A 105 -2.64 -5.05 8.80
C ASN A 105 -3.21 -5.86 9.98
N SER A 106 -3.80 -7.03 9.71
CA SER A 106 -4.33 -7.95 10.73
C SER A 106 -3.34 -9.06 11.09
N ARG A 107 -2.19 -9.13 10.41
CA ARG A 107 -1.19 -10.17 10.66
C ARG A 107 -0.59 -10.03 12.08
N PRO A 108 -0.54 -11.10 12.87
CA PRO A 108 0.04 -11.06 14.20
C PRO A 108 1.56 -10.86 14.13
N LEU A 109 2.06 -9.92 14.94
CA LEU A 109 3.48 -9.60 15.16
C LEU A 109 4.04 -10.33 16.38
N THR A 110 3.17 -10.83 17.25
CA THR A 110 3.50 -11.56 18.48
C THR A 110 2.90 -12.96 18.42
N ASN A 111 3.29 -13.81 19.38
CA ASN A 111 2.82 -15.19 19.43
C ASN A 111 1.29 -15.24 19.55
N ILE A 112 0.70 -16.20 18.84
CA ILE A 112 -0.70 -16.55 18.97
C ILE A 112 -0.77 -17.63 20.04
N PHE A 113 -1.47 -17.34 21.12
CA PHE A 113 -1.66 -18.28 22.20
C PHE A 113 -2.94 -19.10 22.01
N ALA A 114 -2.97 -20.31 22.57
CA ALA A 114 -4.10 -21.23 22.43
C ALA A 114 -5.16 -21.03 23.52
N ASP A 115 -4.78 -20.47 24.67
CA ASP A 115 -5.69 -20.20 25.79
C ASP A 115 -6.41 -18.85 25.60
N LEU A 116 -7.68 -18.80 26.00
CA LEU A 116 -8.54 -17.62 25.94
C LEU A 116 -8.21 -16.58 27.02
N ASN A 117 -7.48 -16.98 28.07
CA ASN A 117 -7.01 -16.07 29.12
C ASN A 117 -5.72 -15.34 28.76
N GLU A 118 -5.10 -15.70 27.63
CA GLU A 118 -3.83 -15.11 27.20
C GLU A 118 -4.05 -13.83 26.37
N PRO A 119 -3.07 -12.93 26.36
CA PRO A 119 -3.21 -11.64 25.70
C PRO A 119 -3.37 -11.81 24.19
N GLU A 120 -4.23 -10.99 23.62
CA GLU A 120 -4.43 -10.94 22.18
C GLU A 120 -3.13 -10.62 21.43
N PRO A 121 -2.81 -11.29 20.30
CA PRO A 121 -1.62 -10.99 19.55
C PRO A 121 -1.66 -9.57 18.97
N LEU A 122 -0.60 -8.80 19.23
CA LEU A 122 -0.39 -7.48 18.64
C LEU A 122 -0.30 -7.57 17.12
N THR A 123 -0.95 -6.65 16.42
CA THR A 123 -0.94 -6.53 14.94
C THR A 123 -0.56 -5.09 14.54
N PRO A 124 -0.19 -4.83 13.27
CA PRO A 124 0.04 -3.47 12.81
C PRO A 124 -1.16 -2.54 13.02
N SER A 125 -2.38 -3.04 12.83
CA SER A 125 -3.61 -2.27 13.09
C SER A 125 -3.74 -1.83 14.55
N HIS A 126 -3.32 -2.65 15.52
CA HIS A 126 -3.28 -2.22 16.92
C HIS A 126 -2.32 -1.06 17.15
N MET A 127 -1.18 -1.01 16.45
CA MET A 127 -0.22 0.10 16.62
C MET A 127 -0.71 1.41 16.03
N ILE A 128 -1.48 1.36 14.93
CA ILE A 128 -1.94 2.55 14.20
C ILE A 128 -3.31 3.02 14.70
N LEU A 129 -4.23 2.07 14.91
CA LEU A 129 -5.64 2.35 15.24
C LEU A 129 -5.99 2.06 16.70
N GLY A 130 -5.10 1.41 17.45
CA GLY A 130 -5.39 0.91 18.81
C GLY A 130 -6.34 -0.29 18.84
N ARG A 131 -6.74 -0.83 17.69
CA ARG A 131 -7.72 -1.91 17.54
C ARG A 131 -7.53 -2.68 16.23
N ARG A 132 -8.20 -3.83 16.09
CA ARG A 132 -8.27 -4.59 14.83
C ARG A 132 -8.98 -3.79 13.73
N VAL A 133 -8.54 -3.95 12.49
CA VAL A 133 -9.23 -3.37 11.30
C VAL A 133 -10.70 -3.81 11.23
N ASN A 134 -10.96 -5.09 11.48
CA ASN A 134 -12.30 -5.70 11.37
C ASN A 134 -13.14 -5.55 12.65
N SER A 135 -12.65 -4.82 13.67
CA SER A 135 -13.47 -4.53 14.84
C SER A 135 -14.53 -3.49 14.48
N LEU A 136 -15.74 -3.66 15.04
CA LEU A 136 -16.76 -2.61 14.95
C LEU A 136 -16.15 -1.29 15.43
N PRO A 137 -16.39 -0.16 14.72
CA PRO A 137 -15.96 1.13 15.21
C PRO A 137 -16.53 1.32 16.60
N SER A 138 -15.68 1.65 17.58
CA SER A 138 -16.17 2.21 18.84
C SER A 138 -17.08 3.38 18.48
N ALA A 139 -18.24 3.51 19.13
CA ALA A 139 -19.31 4.47 18.82
C ALA A 139 -18.90 5.97 18.88
N ARG A 140 -17.60 6.26 18.99
CA ARG A 140 -17.00 7.59 18.85
C ARG A 140 -15.79 7.54 17.93
N LEU A 141 -16.03 7.55 16.63
CA LEU A 141 -15.14 8.19 15.68
C LEU A 141 -15.97 9.19 14.90
N ASN A 142 -16.00 10.43 15.39
CA ASN A 142 -16.46 11.56 14.58
C ASN A 142 -15.65 11.56 13.29
N ILE A 143 -16.38 11.61 12.19
CA ILE A 143 -15.93 11.72 10.81
C ILE A 143 -15.20 13.07 10.67
N LEU A 144 -13.94 13.15 11.11
CA LEU A 144 -13.14 14.39 11.07
C LEU A 144 -11.67 14.17 10.68
N ILE A 145 -11.32 13.07 9.98
CA ILE A 145 -9.97 12.91 9.42
C ILE A 145 -9.95 13.09 7.88
N LEU A 146 -11.04 13.54 7.25
CA LEU A 146 -11.07 13.82 5.80
C LEU A 146 -11.77 15.14 5.40
N THR A 147 -11.66 16.18 6.23
CA THR A 147 -11.96 17.58 5.84
C THR A 147 -10.90 18.49 6.41
#